data_AF-A0A7S7P6J9-F1
#
_entry.id   AF-A0A7S7P6J9-F1
#
_cell.length_a   1.000
_cell.length_b   1.000
_cell.length_c   1.000
_cell.angle_alpha   90.00
_cell.angle_beta   90.00
_cell.angle_gamma   90.00
#
_symmetry.space_group_name_H-M   'P 1'
#
loop_
_entity.id
_entity.type
_entity.pdbx_description
1 polymer ?
#
loop_
_entity_poly.entity_id
_entity_poly.type
_entity_poly.pdbx_seq_one_letter_code
_entity_poly.pdbx_strand_id
1 'polypeptide(L)'
;MACNCKKDIEEKLLNRFKEMSPEATGHQVSLTGYALILGDKLEQKGCMTISAEAAFPLKKGGTKAKKQTQNMIFTFCPFCGVKYSEEVAA
;
A
#
# COMPACT_ATOMS: atom_id res chain seq x y z
N MET A 1 -4.14 1.57 -20.37
CA MET A 1 -4.59 2.35 -19.19
C MET A 1 -5.17 1.37 -18.18
N ALA A 2 -4.33 0.66 -17.43
CA ALA A 2 -4.81 -0.59 -16.81
C ALA A 2 -5.57 -0.41 -15.49
N CYS A 3 -5.39 0.68 -14.74
CA CYS A 3 -6.18 0.94 -13.54
C CYS A 3 -5.99 2.39 -13.01
N ASN A 4 -7.09 3.12 -12.75
CA ASN A 4 -7.10 4.43 -12.09
C ASN A 4 -7.67 4.40 -10.66
N CYS A 5 -7.93 3.21 -10.10
CA CYS A 5 -8.65 3.07 -8.83
C CYS A 5 -8.03 3.85 -7.67
N LYS A 6 -6.71 4.01 -7.61
CA LYS A 6 -6.06 4.83 -6.57
C LYS A 6 -6.61 6.26 -6.59
N LYS A 7 -6.55 6.90 -7.76
CA LYS A 7 -6.96 8.29 -7.95
C LYS A 7 -8.47 8.45 -7.71
N ASP A 8 -9.27 7.54 -8.27
CA ASP A 8 -10.73 7.59 -8.15
C ASP A 8 -11.19 7.43 -6.69
N ILE A 9 -10.51 6.57 -5.92
CA ILE A 9 -10.80 6.39 -4.50
C ILE A 9 -10.33 7.59 -3.69
N GLU A 10 -9.13 8.13 -3.95
CA GLU A 10 -8.64 9.34 -3.29
C GLU A 10 -9.59 10.53 -3.49
N GLU A 11 -10.13 10.71 -4.70
CA GLU A 11 -11.10 11.76 -5.00
C GLU A 11 -12.43 11.56 -4.26
N LYS A 12 -12.97 10.33 -4.24
CA LYS A 12 -14.19 10.00 -3.49
C LYS A 12 -14.02 10.24 -1.99
N LEU A 13 -12.87 9.84 -1.44
CA LEU A 13 -12.55 10.03 -0.03
C LEU A 13 -12.36 11.52 0.29
N LEU A 14 -11.72 12.28 -0.59
CA LEU A 14 -11.55 13.72 -0.42
C LEU A 14 -12.90 14.45 -0.41
N ASN A 15 -13.79 14.12 -1.34
CA ASN A 15 -15.12 14.73 -1.39
C ASN A 15 -15.91 14.43 -0.11
N ARG A 16 -15.90 13.17 0.34
CA ARG A 16 -16.52 12.80 1.62
C ARG A 16 -15.89 13.53 2.82
N PHE A 17 -14.58 13.71 2.82
CA PHE A 17 -13.90 14.40 3.92
C PHE A 17 -14.27 15.88 3.97
N LYS A 18 -14.43 16.54 2.82
CA LYS A 18 -14.94 17.91 2.73
C LYS A 18 -16.37 18.03 3.27
N GLU A 19 -17.23 17.08 2.94
CA GLU A 19 -18.62 17.04 3.44
C GLU A 19 -18.68 16.82 4.96
N MET A 20 -17.78 16.01 5.51
CA MET A 20 -17.72 15.70 6.94
C MET A 20 -17.09 16.82 7.79
N SER A 21 -16.25 17.66 7.19
CA SER A 21 -15.52 18.72 7.89
C SER A 21 -15.53 20.02 7.08
N PRO A 22 -16.71 20.62 6.83
CA PRO A 22 -16.84 21.83 6.01
C PRO A 22 -16.14 23.05 6.60
N GLU A 23 -15.87 23.05 7.91
CA GLU A 23 -15.18 24.12 8.63
C GLU A 23 -13.65 24.09 8.44
N ALA A 24 -13.09 22.97 8.02
CA ALA A 24 -11.65 22.82 7.80
C ALA A 24 -11.23 23.44 6.45
N THR A 25 -9.94 23.74 6.30
CA THR A 25 -9.36 24.21 5.03
C THR A 25 -8.18 23.34 4.63
N GLY A 26 -7.85 23.31 3.34
CA GLY A 26 -6.72 22.52 2.84
C GLY A 26 -6.93 21.01 2.87
N HIS A 27 -8.16 20.52 2.64
CA HIS A 27 -8.45 19.09 2.63
C HIS A 27 -7.57 18.35 1.60
N GLN A 28 -6.90 17.30 2.07
CA GLN A 28 -6.12 16.40 1.25
C GLN A 28 -6.39 14.97 1.70
N VAL A 29 -6.42 14.05 0.74
CA VAL A 29 -6.44 12.61 1.00
C VAL A 29 -5.37 11.96 0.17
N SER A 30 -4.66 11.01 0.76
CA SER A 30 -3.71 10.16 0.05
C SER A 30 -3.80 8.76 0.60
N LEU A 31 -3.96 7.77 -0.28
CA LEU A 31 -3.91 6.37 0.09
C LEU A 31 -2.45 5.99 0.37
N THR A 32 -2.22 5.49 1.58
CA THR A 32 -0.95 4.89 2.00
C THR A 32 -0.90 3.41 1.58
N GLY A 33 0.23 2.73 1.80
CA GLY A 33 0.38 1.34 1.36
C GLY A 33 0.61 1.23 -0.14
N TYR A 34 1.47 2.09 -0.69
CA TYR A 34 1.97 2.00 -2.06
C TYR A 34 3.49 2.02 -2.03
N ALA A 35 4.11 1.14 -2.81
CA ALA A 35 5.55 1.12 -3.05
C ALA A 35 5.86 1.82 -4.37
N LEU A 36 6.94 2.60 -4.37
CA LEU A 36 7.59 3.08 -5.59
C LEU A 36 8.67 2.06 -5.96
N ILE A 37 8.60 1.54 -7.16
CA ILE A 37 9.52 0.54 -7.69
C ILE A 37 10.34 1.24 -8.78
N LEU A 38 11.64 1.32 -8.55
CA LEU A 38 12.60 1.86 -9.49
C LEU A 38 13.30 0.71 -10.21
N GLY A 39 12.96 0.52 -11.49
CA GLY A 39 13.68 -0.36 -12.42
C GLY A 39 13.98 0.41 -13.70
N ASP A 40 13.76 -0.20 -14.87
CA ASP A 40 13.86 0.50 -16.17
C ASP A 40 12.87 1.66 -16.32
N LYS A 41 11.79 1.61 -15.55
CA LYS A 41 10.77 2.64 -15.41
C LYS A 41 10.35 2.79 -13.96
N LEU A 42 9.85 3.97 -13.60
CA LEU A 42 9.26 4.23 -12.29
C LEU A 42 7.82 3.69 -12.28
N GLU A 43 7.54 2.75 -11.39
CA GLU A 43 6.20 2.19 -11.20
C GLU A 43 5.72 2.44 -9.77
N GLN A 44 4.42 2.74 -9.62
CA GLN A 44 3.77 2.75 -8.32
C GLN A 44 2.84 1.53 -8.22
N LYS A 45 3.06 0.68 -7.21
CA LYS A 45 2.24 -0.52 -6.97
C LYS A 45 1.72 -0.52 -5.54
N GLY A 46 0.52 -1.06 -5.34
CA GLY A 46 0.01 -1.30 -3.99
C GLY A 46 0.99 -2.19 -3.21
N CYS A 47 1.13 -1.91 -1.91
CA CYS A 47 2.04 -2.60 -1.01
C CYS A 47 1.40 -2.75 0.36
N MET A 48 1.52 -3.93 0.95
CA MET A 48 1.10 -4.21 2.31
C MET A 48 2.26 -4.74 3.13
N THR A 49 2.46 -4.19 4.32
CA THR A 49 3.48 -4.69 5.23
C THR A 49 2.96 -5.92 5.98
N ILE A 50 3.69 -7.02 5.88
CA ILE A 50 3.46 -8.27 6.62
C ILE A 50 4.29 -8.24 7.89
N SER A 51 3.67 -8.64 9.00
CA SER A 51 4.33 -8.89 10.28
C SER A 51 4.21 -10.36 10.62
N ALA A 52 5.32 -11.10 10.55
CA ALA A 52 5.40 -12.48 11.00
C ALA A 52 6.08 -12.53 12.37
N GLU A 53 5.53 -13.31 13.31
CA GLU A 53 6.12 -13.49 14.63
C GLU A 53 6.23 -14.98 14.95
N ALA A 54 7.38 -15.40 15.45
CA ALA A 54 7.58 -16.77 15.89
C ALA A 54 8.53 -16.83 17.10
N ALA A 55 8.35 -17.85 17.93
CA ALA A 55 9.26 -18.15 19.03
C ALA A 55 10.45 -18.95 18.50
N PHE A 56 11.65 -18.37 18.53
CA PHE A 56 12.87 -19.01 18.08
C PHE A 56 13.67 -19.58 19.26
N PRO A 57 14.23 -20.79 19.14
CA PRO A 57 15.04 -21.39 20.18
C PRO A 57 16.32 -20.57 20.43
N LEU A 58 16.73 -20.48 21.69
CA LEU A 58 17.98 -19.85 22.11
C LEU A 58 19.07 -20.90 22.32
N LYS A 59 20.33 -20.52 22.05
CA LYS A 59 21.50 -21.41 22.21
C LYS A 59 21.67 -21.98 23.63
N LYS A 60 21.16 -21.29 24.65
CA LYS A 60 21.27 -21.67 26.08
C LYS A 60 19.97 -22.28 26.64
N GLY A 61 19.07 -22.74 25.78
CA GLY A 61 17.74 -23.20 26.17
C GLY A 61 16.71 -22.07 26.25
N GLY A 62 15.42 -22.44 26.20
CA GLY A 62 14.30 -21.50 26.11
C GLY A 62 14.04 -20.97 24.70
N THR A 63 12.98 -20.17 24.58
CA THR A 63 12.55 -19.55 23.31
C THR A 63 12.47 -18.04 23.44
N LYS A 64 12.66 -17.32 22.34
CA LYS A 64 12.49 -15.87 22.25
C LYS A 64 11.59 -15.54 21.07
N ALA A 65 10.52 -14.77 21.32
CA ALA A 65 9.70 -14.19 20.27
C ALA A 65 10.55 -13.27 19.39
N LYS A 66 10.53 -13.48 18.08
CA LYS A 66 11.09 -12.55 17.11
C LYS A 66 10.01 -12.18 16.11
N LYS A 67 9.85 -10.88 15.92
CA LYS A 67 9.04 -10.28 14.88
C LYS A 67 9.90 -10.03 13.64
N GLN A 68 9.40 -10.42 12.48
CA GLN A 68 9.97 -10.14 11.18
C GLN A 68 8.95 -9.34 10.37
N THR A 69 9.40 -8.25 9.78
CA THR A 69 8.56 -7.39 8.95
C THR A 69 9.01 -7.48 7.51
N GLN A 70 8.06 -7.68 6.60
CA GLN A 70 8.30 -7.80 5.16
C GLN A 70 7.29 -6.94 4.40
N ASN A 71 7.62 -6.50 3.19
CA ASN A 71 6.70 -5.78 2.32
C ASN A 71 6.21 -6.69 1.21
N MET A 72 4.90 -6.86 1.09
CA MET A 72 4.24 -7.57 0.02
C MET A 72 3.76 -6.58 -1.03
N ILE A 73 4.39 -6.61 -2.20
CA ILE A 73 4.02 -5.78 -3.35
C ILE A 73 3.02 -6.56 -4.19
N PHE A 74 1.87 -5.95 -4.52
CA PHE A 74 0.86 -6.59 -5.34
C PHE A 74 1.25 -6.58 -6.82
N THR A 75 0.96 -7.68 -7.51
CA THR A 75 1.08 -7.79 -8.99
C THR A 75 -0.17 -7.31 -9.73
N PHE A 76 -1.23 -6.99 -8.97
CA PHE A 76 -2.51 -6.49 -9.45
C PHE A 76 -3.02 -5.34 -8.56
N CYS A 77 -4.01 -4.59 -9.05
CA CYS A 77 -4.67 -3.58 -8.25
C CYS A 77 -5.52 -4.22 -7.13
N PRO A 78 -5.27 -3.91 -5.84
CA PRO A 78 -6.01 -4.53 -4.73
C PRO A 78 -7.50 -4.15 -4.68
N PHE A 79 -7.95 -3.18 -5.49
CA PHE A 79 -9.33 -2.71 -5.52
C PHE A 79 -10.16 -3.34 -6.64
N CYS A 80 -9.62 -3.45 -7.85
CA CYS A 80 -10.35 -3.96 -9.02
C CYS A 80 -9.85 -5.32 -9.54
N GLY A 81 -8.75 -5.85 -8.99
CA GLY A 81 -8.20 -7.15 -9.41
C GLY A 81 -7.47 -7.13 -10.76
N VAL A 82 -7.46 -6.00 -11.47
CA VAL A 82 -6.74 -5.88 -12.75
C VAL A 82 -5.24 -5.94 -12.52
N LYS A 83 -4.56 -6.82 -13.26
CA LYS A 83 -3.09 -6.97 -13.21
C LYS A 83 -2.41 -5.67 -13.62
N TYR A 84 -1.33 -5.29 -12.95
CA TYR A 84 -0.48 -4.20 -13.43
C TYR A 84 0.17 -4.65 -14.74
N SER A 85 -0.20 -4.03 -15.87
CA SER A 85 0.46 -4.25 -17.15
C SER A 85 1.81 -3.55 -17.18
N GLU A 86 2.77 -4.12 -17.90
CA GLU A 86 4.07 -3.50 -18.17
C GLU A 86 3.95 -2.20 -19.01
N GLU A 87 2.78 -1.96 -19.59
CA GLU A 87 2.37 -0.69 -20.18
C GLU A 87 1.48 0.00 -19.15
N VAL A 88 1.97 0.84 -18.25
CA VAL A 88 2.19 2.26 -18.50
C VAL A 88 2.92 2.76 -17.25
N ALA A 89 4.12 3.27 -17.45
CA ALA A 89 4.75 4.23 -16.57
C ALA A 89 4.11 5.60 -16.81
N ALA A 90 4.00 6.37 -15.72
CA ALA A 90 3.63 7.79 -15.67
C ALA A 90 2.17 8.12 -16.00
#